data_AF-A0A0R3WWG1-F1
#
_entry.id   AF-A0A0R3WWG1-F1
#
_cell.length_a   1.000
_cell.length_b   1.000
_cell.length_c   1.000
_cell.angle_alpha   90.00
_cell.angle_beta   90.00
_cell.angle_gamma   90.00
#
_symmetry.space_group_name_H-M   'P 1'
#
loop_
_entity.id
_entity.type
_entity.pdbx_description
1 polymer ?
#
loop_
_entity_poly.entity_id
_entity_poly.type
_entity_poly.pdbx_seq_one_letter_code
_entity_poly.pdbx_strand_id
1 'polypeptide(L)'
;MNPSTDVGKRDLPTGLRNRFTEIRVSELDPVMSTVDREDLALLVRTYLLALGPSAAQISAVVQLYVALKKSAADGLVDGVGQRPCFSLRTLCRALTEASRGYHGSLLRSLYEVCLSV
;
A
#
# COMPACT_ATOMS: atom_id res chain seq x y z
N MET A 1 8.74 3.30 -16.10
CA MET A 1 7.70 2.40 -16.65
C MET A 1 7.20 1.54 -15.52
N ASN A 2 5.89 1.30 -15.39
CA ASN A 2 5.45 0.19 -14.55
C ASN A 2 5.84 -1.09 -15.30
N PRO A 3 6.55 -2.04 -14.66
CA PRO A 3 6.87 -3.31 -15.29
C PRO A 3 5.58 -3.97 -15.80
N SER A 4 5.67 -4.66 -16.92
CA SER A 4 4.55 -5.31 -17.60
C SER A 4 4.04 -6.51 -16.80
N THR A 5 3.39 -6.26 -15.67
CA THR A 5 2.68 -7.25 -14.85
C THR A 5 1.17 -6.98 -14.80
N ASP A 6 0.74 -5.84 -15.35
CA ASP A 6 -0.66 -5.43 -15.47
C ASP A 6 -1.22 -5.93 -16.81
N VAL A 7 -2.33 -6.65 -16.78
CA VAL A 7 -2.92 -7.31 -17.96
C VAL A 7 -3.10 -6.29 -19.10
N GLY A 8 -2.49 -6.58 -20.26
CA GLY A 8 -2.64 -5.77 -21.48
C GLY A 8 -1.58 -4.68 -21.71
N LYS A 9 -0.63 -4.46 -20.77
CA LYS A 9 0.49 -3.53 -20.99
C LYS A 9 1.69 -4.26 -21.61
N ARG A 10 2.18 -3.73 -22.74
CA ARG A 10 3.37 -4.24 -23.44
C ARG A 10 4.57 -3.36 -23.11
N ASP A 11 5.73 -3.99 -23.01
CA ASP A 11 6.99 -3.25 -22.93
C ASP A 11 7.17 -2.36 -24.15
N LEU A 12 7.81 -1.21 -23.94
CA LEU A 12 8.23 -0.33 -25.03
C LEU A 12 9.16 -1.10 -25.99
N PRO A 13 9.04 -0.91 -27.32
CA PRO A 13 9.98 -1.46 -28.27
C PRO A 13 11.42 -1.07 -27.95
N THR A 14 12.38 -1.97 -28.19
CA THR A 14 13.80 -1.78 -27.87
C THR A 14 14.37 -0.47 -28.44
N GLY A 15 13.95 -0.09 -29.66
CA GLY A 15 14.38 1.16 -30.30
C GLY A 15 13.91 2.44 -29.60
N LEU A 16 12.80 2.39 -28.87
CA LEU A 16 12.34 3.49 -28.02
C LEU A 16 12.95 3.43 -26.62
N ARG A 17 13.09 2.22 -26.04
CA ARG A 17 13.76 2.04 -24.73
C ARG A 17 15.19 2.55 -24.73
N ASN A 18 15.95 2.30 -25.80
CA ASN A 18 17.35 2.74 -25.91
C ASN A 18 17.51 4.27 -26.05
N ARG A 19 16.42 5.02 -26.28
CA ARG A 19 16.45 6.49 -26.31
C ARG A 19 16.20 7.12 -24.94
N PHE A 20 15.90 6.32 -23.92
CA PHE A 20 15.65 6.78 -22.56
C PHE A 20 16.62 6.15 -21.58
N THR A 21 16.95 6.91 -20.53
CA THR A 21 17.60 6.34 -19.35
C THR A 21 16.53 5.68 -18.48
N GLU A 22 16.62 4.36 -18.29
CA GLU A 22 15.69 3.61 -17.46
C GLU A 22 16.20 3.56 -16.02
N ILE A 23 15.47 4.20 -15.09
CA ILE A 23 15.70 4.10 -13.65
C ILE A 23 14.64 3.15 -13.08
N ARG A 24 15.08 2.07 -12.43
CA ARG A 24 14.18 1.13 -11.74
C ARG A 24 14.11 1.47 -10.27
N VAL A 25 12.88 1.54 -9.76
CA VAL A 25 12.59 1.77 -8.35
C VAL A 25 11.96 0.51 -7.81
N SER A 26 12.57 -0.07 -6.78
CA SER A 26 12.03 -1.24 -6.09
C SER A 26 10.76 -0.87 -5.33
N GLU A 27 9.80 -1.79 -5.28
CA GLU A 27 8.65 -1.61 -4.39
C GLU A 27 9.06 -1.76 -2.93
N LEU A 28 8.32 -1.07 -2.06
CA LEU A 28 8.49 -1.15 -0.61
C LEU A 28 8.17 -2.57 -0.12
N ASP A 29 9.13 -3.19 0.57
CA ASP A 29 8.99 -4.50 1.21
C ASP A 29 9.14 -4.42 2.73
N PRO A 30 8.08 -3.95 3.43
CA PRO A 30 8.09 -3.83 4.89
C PRO A 30 8.03 -5.19 5.62
N VAL A 31 7.97 -6.31 4.89
CA VAL A 31 8.08 -7.67 5.46
C VAL A 31 9.55 -8.01 5.70
N MET A 32 10.43 -7.65 4.77
CA MET A 32 11.86 -8.02 4.77
C MET A 32 12.78 -6.89 5.23
N SER A 33 12.38 -5.62 5.07
CA SER A 33 13.20 -4.44 5.39
C SER A 33 12.66 -3.68 6.61
N THR A 34 13.52 -3.48 7.62
CA THR A 34 13.19 -2.66 8.80
C THR A 34 13.10 -1.18 8.46
N VAL A 35 13.95 -0.70 7.54
CA VAL A 35 13.96 0.69 7.05
C VAL A 35 12.62 1.00 6.36
N ASP A 36 12.17 0.11 5.49
CA ASP A 36 10.89 0.24 4.78
C ASP A 36 9.70 0.31 5.75
N ARG A 37 9.81 -0.38 6.89
CA ARG A 37 8.80 -0.37 7.94
C ARG A 37 8.78 0.96 8.70
N GLU A 38 9.94 1.56 8.94
CA GLU A 38 10.08 2.88 9.54
C GLU A 38 9.58 3.98 8.60
N ASP A 39 9.90 3.89 7.32
CA ASP A 39 9.38 4.79 6.27
C ASP A 39 7.86 4.69 6.17
N LEU A 40 7.31 3.48 6.27
CA LEU A 40 5.87 3.28 6.31
C LEU A 40 5.24 3.93 7.55
N ALA A 41 5.89 3.83 8.72
CA ALA A 41 5.43 4.48 9.95
C ALA A 41 5.48 6.02 9.83
N LEU A 42 6.52 6.57 9.19
CA LEU A 42 6.64 7.98 8.86
C LEU A 42 5.50 8.44 7.96
N LEU A 43 5.20 7.67 6.92
CA LEU A 43 4.11 7.95 5.99
C LEU A 43 2.75 7.94 6.71
N VAL A 44 2.44 6.90 7.49
CA VAL A 44 1.20 6.81 8.27
C VAL A 44 1.05 8.01 9.21
N ARG A 45 2.12 8.37 9.94
CA ARG A 45 2.12 9.55 10.82
C ARG A 45 1.79 10.83 10.07
N THR A 46 2.32 10.97 8.85
CA THR A 46 2.15 12.18 8.04
C THR A 46 0.71 12.33 7.57
N TYR A 47 0.08 11.25 7.10
CA TYR A 47 -1.32 11.28 6.66
C TYR A 47 -2.31 11.52 7.80
N LEU A 48 -2.00 11.02 9.00
CA LEU A 48 -2.88 11.10 10.16
C LEU A 48 -2.53 12.28 11.08
N LEU A 49 -1.61 13.17 10.70
CA LEU A 49 -1.10 14.25 11.56
C LEU A 49 -2.22 15.07 12.23
N ALA A 50 -3.27 15.41 11.47
CA ALA A 50 -4.41 16.19 11.96
C ALA A 50 -5.22 15.51 13.07
N LEU A 51 -5.15 14.18 13.17
CA LEU A 51 -5.83 13.38 14.20
C LEU A 51 -4.97 13.17 15.45
N GLY A 52 -3.69 13.56 15.44
CA GLY A 52 -2.76 13.34 16.55
C GLY A 52 -2.64 11.87 16.99
N PRO A 53 -2.35 10.92 16.07
CA PRO A 53 -2.32 9.50 16.40
C PRO A 53 -1.22 9.16 17.41
N SER A 54 -1.52 8.24 18.32
CA SER A 54 -0.52 7.70 19.24
C SER A 54 0.48 6.80 18.50
N ALA A 55 1.68 6.62 19.07
CA ALA A 55 2.68 5.70 18.53
C ALA A 55 2.14 4.27 18.40
N ALA A 56 1.26 3.84 19.33
CA ALA A 56 0.60 2.55 19.27
C ALA A 56 -0.36 2.44 18.07
N GLN A 57 -1.12 3.49 17.76
CA GLN A 57 -2.00 3.52 16.58
C GLN A 57 -1.21 3.47 15.28
N ILE A 58 -0.11 4.21 15.18
CA ILE A 58 0.77 4.18 14.00
C ILE A 58 1.33 2.77 13.82
N SER A 59 1.87 2.17 14.88
CA SER A 59 2.41 0.81 14.87
C SER A 59 1.35 -0.22 14.46
N ALA A 60 0.12 -0.10 14.97
CA ALA A 60 -0.97 -1.00 14.63
C ALA A 60 -1.32 -0.95 13.13
N VAL A 61 -1.35 0.24 12.52
CA VAL A 61 -1.62 0.40 11.09
C VAL A 61 -0.50 -0.20 10.23
N VAL A 62 0.76 0.03 10.61
CA VAL A 62 1.93 -0.57 9.93
C VAL A 62 1.87 -2.10 10.02
N GLN A 63 1.60 -2.64 11.21
CA GLN A 63 1.47 -4.09 11.42
C GLN A 63 0.32 -4.68 10.61
N LEU A 64 -0.83 -4.00 10.55
CA LEU A 64 -1.97 -4.41 9.73
C LEU A 64 -1.59 -4.50 8.25
N TYR A 65 -0.95 -3.46 7.70
CA TYR A 65 -0.55 -3.47 6.29
C TYR A 65 0.44 -4.60 5.97
N VAL A 66 1.42 -4.83 6.83
CA VAL A 66 2.38 -5.94 6.69
C VAL A 66 1.68 -7.29 6.76
N ALA A 67 0.75 -7.46 7.70
CA ALA A 67 -0.04 -8.69 7.83
C ALA A 67 -0.90 -8.93 6.60
N LEU A 68 -1.54 -7.90 6.04
CA LEU A 68 -2.33 -8.01 4.81
C LEU A 68 -1.48 -8.41 3.59
N LYS A 69 -0.32 -7.78 3.39
CA LYS A 69 0.62 -8.18 2.31
C LYS A 69 1.06 -9.63 2.47
N LYS A 70 1.35 -10.06 3.70
CA LYS A 70 1.74 -11.45 3.99
C LYS A 70 0.59 -12.42 3.72
N SER A 71 -0.62 -12.14 4.20
CA SER A 71 -1.80 -13.00 3.95
C SER A 71 -2.13 -13.11 2.46
N ALA A 72 -2.04 -12.01 1.70
CA ALA A 72 -2.15 -12.06 0.24
C ALA A 72 -1.08 -12.94 -0.40
N ALA A 73 0.15 -12.90 0.11
CA ALA A 73 1.23 -13.75 -0.36
C ALA A 73 0.98 -15.25 -0.06
N ASP A 74 0.45 -15.54 1.12
CA ASP A 74 0.23 -16.88 1.66
C ASP A 74 -1.01 -17.58 1.08
N GLY A 75 -1.91 -16.85 0.41
CA GLY A 75 -3.05 -17.44 -0.32
C GLY A 75 -4.42 -16.88 0.03
N LEU A 76 -4.50 -15.70 0.65
CA LEU A 76 -5.77 -14.96 0.75
C LEU A 76 -6.34 -14.75 -0.65
N VAL A 77 -7.64 -15.01 -0.81
CA VAL A 77 -8.38 -14.81 -2.05
C VAL A 77 -9.59 -13.92 -1.77
N ASP A 78 -9.96 -13.10 -2.75
CA ASP A 78 -11.18 -12.29 -2.71
C ASP A 78 -12.44 -13.14 -2.99
N GLY A 79 -13.60 -12.49 -3.01
CA GLY A 79 -14.89 -13.14 -3.29
C GLY A 79 -15.02 -13.74 -4.69
N VAL A 80 -14.07 -13.49 -5.59
CA VAL A 80 -14.02 -13.98 -6.98
C VAL A 80 -12.85 -14.97 -7.17
N GLY A 81 -12.14 -15.33 -6.11
CA GLY A 81 -11.02 -16.28 -6.13
C GLY A 81 -9.70 -15.69 -6.64
N GLN A 82 -9.59 -14.36 -6.81
CA GLN A 82 -8.35 -13.70 -7.18
C GLN A 82 -7.53 -13.32 -5.95
N ARG A 83 -6.21 -13.27 -6.11
CA ARG A 83 -5.31 -12.79 -5.04
C ARG A 83 -5.49 -11.28 -4.87
N PRO A 84 -5.83 -10.77 -3.68
CA PRO A 84 -5.96 -9.34 -3.44
C PRO A 84 -4.58 -8.67 -3.47
N CYS A 85 -4.49 -7.54 -4.18
CA CYS A 85 -3.25 -6.76 -4.31
C CYS A 85 -3.26 -5.55 -3.37
N PHE A 86 -2.54 -5.65 -2.25
CA PHE A 86 -2.39 -4.54 -1.30
C PHE A 86 -1.22 -3.63 -1.68
N SER A 87 -1.50 -2.62 -2.50
CA SER A 87 -0.52 -1.61 -2.91
C SER A 87 -0.39 -0.46 -1.90
N LEU A 88 0.75 0.25 -1.92
CA LEU A 88 0.93 1.47 -1.13
C LEU A 88 -0.13 2.53 -1.46
N ARG A 89 -0.56 2.61 -2.73
CA ARG A 89 -1.63 3.52 -3.16
C ARG A 89 -2.94 3.22 -2.43
N THR A 90 -3.27 1.94 -2.27
CA THR A 90 -4.47 1.50 -1.54
C THR A 90 -4.40 1.96 -0.09
N LEU A 91 -3.26 1.77 0.57
CA LEU A 91 -3.03 2.26 1.93
C LEU A 91 -3.17 3.79 2.03
N CYS A 92 -2.55 4.55 1.11
CA CYS A 92 -2.64 6.01 1.12
C CYS A 92 -4.08 6.49 0.96
N ARG A 93 -4.88 5.85 0.09
CA ARG A 93 -6.32 6.14 -0.04
C ARG A 93 -7.06 5.88 1.27
N ALA A 94 -6.80 4.74 1.92
CA ALA A 94 -7.40 4.40 3.21
C ALA A 94 -7.05 5.43 4.29
N LEU A 95 -5.79 5.83 4.37
CA LEU A 95 -5.32 6.86 5.31
C LEU A 95 -5.93 8.24 5.02
N THR A 96 -6.16 8.57 3.76
CA THR A 96 -6.78 9.83 3.34
C THR A 96 -8.25 9.90 3.76
N GLU A 97 -9.01 8.81 3.59
CA GLU A 97 -10.39 8.77 4.09
C GLU A 97 -10.43 8.71 5.63
N ALA A 98 -9.48 8.00 6.24
CA ALA A 98 -9.40 7.91 7.68
C ALA A 98 -9.07 9.27 8.33
N SER A 99 -8.22 10.09 7.70
CA SER A 99 -7.89 11.43 8.20
C SER A 99 -9.07 12.40 8.15
N ARG A 100 -10.09 12.14 7.31
CA ARG A 100 -11.32 12.94 7.26
C ARG A 100 -12.26 12.68 8.46
N GLY A 101 -12.07 11.58 9.19
CA GLY A 101 -12.79 11.31 10.44
C GLY A 101 -14.26 10.93 10.30
N TYR A 102 -14.76 10.66 9.08
CA TYR A 102 -16.19 10.42 8.83
C TYR A 102 -16.81 9.23 9.59
N HIS A 103 -16.01 8.22 9.96
CA HIS A 103 -16.51 6.97 10.55
C HIS A 103 -16.33 6.88 12.08
N GLY A 104 -15.91 7.97 12.74
CA GLY A 104 -15.73 8.04 14.20
C GLY A 104 -14.59 7.18 14.78
N SER A 105 -14.07 6.20 14.02
CA SER A 105 -12.97 5.33 14.40
C SER A 105 -12.00 5.14 13.23
N LEU A 106 -10.70 5.31 13.50
CA LEU A 106 -9.62 5.08 12.54
C LEU A 106 -9.68 3.67 11.94
N LEU A 107 -9.91 2.66 12.77
CA LEU A 107 -9.98 1.26 12.33
C LEU A 107 -11.15 1.02 11.39
N ARG A 108 -12.29 1.67 11.63
CA ARG A 108 -13.47 1.54 10.77
C ARG A 108 -13.23 2.18 9.41
N SER A 109 -12.68 3.40 9.38
CA SER A 109 -12.32 4.05 8.11
C SER A 109 -11.32 3.23 7.28
N LEU A 110 -10.33 2.61 7.94
CA LEU A 110 -9.37 1.73 7.26
C LEU A 110 -10.04 0.49 6.68
N TYR A 111 -10.95 -0.14 7.43
CA TYR A 111 -11.66 -1.33 6.99
C TYR A 111 -12.58 -1.07 5.78
N GLU A 112 -13.36 0.00 5.81
CA GLU A 112 -14.27 0.39 4.70
C GLU A 112 -13.50 0.64 3.40
N VAL A 113 -12.30 1.24 3.48
CA VAL A 113 -11.48 1.47 2.29
C VAL A 113 -10.80 0.19 1.79
N CYS A 114 -10.47 -0.75 2.68
CA CYS A 114 -9.97 -2.06 2.27
C CYS A 114 -11.04 -2.93 1.57
N LEU A 115 -12.32 -2.74 1.90
CA LEU A 115 -13.45 -3.44 1.26
C LEU A 115 -13.87 -2.85 -0.09
N SER A 116 -13.53 -1.59 -0.34
CA SER A 116 -13.88 -0.88 -1.57
C SER A 116 -12.80 -0.99 -2.67
N VAL A 117 -11.92 -1.99 -2.55
CA VAL A 117 -10.79 -2.29 -3.45
C VAL A 117 -11.05 -3.60 -4.17
#